data_AF-A0A5S4W6R5-F1
#
_entry.id   AF-A0A5S4W6R5-F1
#
_cell.length_a   1.000
_cell.length_b   1.000
_cell.length_c   1.000
_cell.angle_alpha   90.00
_cell.angle_beta   90.00
_cell.angle_gamma   90.00
#
_symmetry.space_group_name_H-M   'P 1'
#
loop_
_entity.id
_entity.type
_entity.pdbx_description
1 polymer ?
#
loop_
_entity_poly.entity_id
_entity_poly.type
_entity_poly.pdbx_seq_one_letter_code
_entity_poly.pdbx_strand_id
1 'polypeptide(L)' 'MTARFRSAKVTTELPASVHRDLVAYAEAMARESGQRIDPAKLVAPMLARFMATDRGFAKARRAGHAPGGGGGEG' A
#
# COMPACT_ATOMS: atom_id res chain seq x y z
N MET A 1 -5.29 24.60 4.27
CA MET A 1 -5.95 23.55 3.46
C MET A 1 -5.69 22.20 4.09
N THR A 2 -6.64 21.68 4.87
CA THR A 2 -6.50 20.35 5.46
C THR A 2 -6.85 19.32 4.40
N ALA A 3 -5.84 18.68 3.80
CA ALA A 3 -6.08 17.59 2.85
C ALA A 3 -6.83 16.47 3.58
N ARG A 4 -8.05 16.17 3.11
CA ARG A 4 -8.90 15.14 3.69
C ARG A 4 -8.29 13.78 3.37
N PHE A 5 -7.64 13.13 4.33
CA PHE A 5 -7.29 11.71 4.21
C PHE A 5 -8.57 10.92 3.98
N ARG A 6 -8.73 10.39 2.77
CA ARG A 6 -9.92 9.61 2.39
C ARG A 6 -9.50 8.16 2.23
N SER A 7 -9.84 7.33 3.22
CA SER A 7 -9.73 5.89 3.09
C SER A 7 -10.78 5.38 2.09
N ALA A 8 -10.38 4.48 1.20
CA ALA A 8 -11.29 3.75 0.32
C ALA A 8 -11.38 2.30 0.78
N LYS A 9 -12.59 1.71 0.74
CA LYS A 9 -12.78 0.27 0.93
C LYS A 9 -12.56 -0.43 -0.40
N VAL A 10 -11.80 -1.51 -0.40
CA VAL A 10 -11.54 -2.35 -1.57
C VAL A 10 -11.92 -3.78 -1.18
N THR A 11 -12.70 -4.45 -2.02
CA THR A 11 -13.04 -5.87 -1.88
C THR A 11 -12.35 -6.64 -2.98
N THR A 12 -11.66 -7.74 -2.64
CA THR A 12 -10.92 -8.58 -3.57
C THR A 12 -10.97 -10.03 -3.14
N GLU A 13 -10.93 -10.94 -4.10
CA GLU A 13 -10.83 -12.38 -3.85
C GLU A 13 -9.37 -12.81 -3.93
N LEU A 14 -8.95 -13.63 -2.96
CA LEU A 14 -7.61 -14.21 -2.93
C LEU A 14 -7.69 -15.71 -3.24
N PRO A 15 -6.74 -16.26 -4.01
CA PRO A 15 -6.58 -17.70 -4.09
C PRO A 15 -6.44 -18.31 -2.69
N ALA A 16 -7.04 -19.49 -2.48
CA ALA A 16 -7.05 -20.14 -1.17
C ALA A 16 -5.64 -20.45 -0.61
N SER A 17 -4.65 -20.65 -1.49
CA SER A 17 -3.24 -20.76 -1.08
C SER A 17 -2.72 -19.45 -0.49
N VAL A 18 -2.92 -18.34 -1.19
CA VAL A 18 -2.48 -17.00 -0.76
C VAL A 18 -3.13 -16.60 0.56
N HIS A 19 -4.42 -16.88 0.75
CA HIS A 19 -5.08 -16.61 2.03
C HIS A 19 -4.45 -17.43 3.18
N ARG A 20 -4.16 -18.72 2.95
CA ARG A 20 -3.49 -19.58 3.96
C ARG A 20 -2.10 -19.05 4.31
N ASP A 21 -1.33 -18.64 3.31
CA ASP A 21 0.00 -18.08 3.53
C ASP A 21 -0.06 -16.74 4.30
N LEU A 22 -1.06 -15.90 4.01
CA LEU A 22 -1.27 -14.64 4.73
C LEU A 22 -1.61 -14.86 6.20
N VAL A 23 -2.44 -15.87 6.52
CA VAL A 23 -2.74 -16.27 7.90
C VAL A 23 -1.47 -16.75 8.61
N ALA A 24 -0.70 -17.66 8.00
CA ALA A 24 0.54 -18.18 8.57
C ALA A 24 1.57 -17.06 8.80
N TYR A 25 1.67 -16.10 7.88
CA TYR A 25 2.53 -14.94 8.01
C TYR A 25 2.12 -14.03 9.18
N ALA A 26 0.82 -13.78 9.37
CA ALA A 26 0.31 -13.03 10.52
C ALA A 26 0.61 -13.73 11.85
N GLU A 27 0.50 -15.06 11.89
CA GLU A 27 0.85 -15.86 13.07
C GLU A 27 2.34 -15.78 13.41
N ALA A 28 3.24 -15.88 12.41
CA ALA A 28 4.67 -15.75 12.62
C ALA A 28 5.02 -14.39 13.23
N MET A 29 4.44 -13.31 12.70
CA MET A 29 4.64 -11.95 13.20
C MET A 29 4.05 -11.74 14.61
N ALA A 30 2.94 -12.42 14.93
CA ALA A 30 2.34 -12.39 16.25
C ALA A 30 3.20 -13.09 17.31
N ARG A 31 3.96 -14.13 16.92
CA ARG A 31 4.92 -14.79 17.82
C ARG A 31 6.11 -13.87 18.14
N GLU A 32 6.57 -13.08 17.18
CA GLU A 32 7.67 -12.14 17.36
C GLU A 32 7.27 -10.90 18.18
N SER A 33 6.10 -10.33 17.90
CA SER A 33 5.61 -9.10 18.52
C SER A 33 4.78 -9.34 19.80
N GLY A 34 4.34 -10.57 20.05
CA GLY A 34 3.38 -10.91 21.10
C GLY A 34 1.95 -10.44 20.83
N GLN A 35 1.69 -9.76 19.70
CA GLN A 35 0.40 -9.18 19.37
C GLN A 35 -0.25 -9.94 18.21
N ARG A 36 -1.51 -10.37 18.40
CA ARG A 36 -2.30 -10.94 17.32
C ARG A 36 -2.61 -9.87 16.27
N ILE A 37 -2.34 -10.19 15.01
CA ILE A 37 -2.61 -9.32 13.87
C ILE A 37 -3.69 -9.97 13.02
N ASP A 38 -4.72 -9.19 12.66
CA ASP A 38 -5.69 -9.61 11.64
C ASP A 38 -4.97 -9.68 10.27
N PRO A 39 -4.94 -10.85 9.60
CA PRO A 39 -4.25 -11.02 8.33
C PRO A 39 -4.69 -10.00 7.27
N ALA A 40 -5.97 -9.60 7.25
CA ALA A 40 -6.48 -8.63 6.28
C ALA A 40 -5.86 -7.23 6.46
N LYS A 41 -5.47 -6.87 7.69
CA LYS A 41 -4.82 -5.58 7.99
C LYS A 41 -3.38 -5.50 7.46
N LEU A 42 -2.79 -6.63 7.06
CA LEU A 42 -1.46 -6.66 6.45
C LEU A 42 -1.48 -6.29 4.96
N VAL A 43 -2.62 -6.46 4.28
CA VAL A 43 -2.73 -6.24 2.83
C VAL A 43 -2.38 -4.80 2.45
N ALA A 44 -2.97 -3.82 3.13
CA ALA A 44 -2.72 -2.41 2.85
C ALA A 44 -1.24 -1.99 3.04
N PRO A 45 -0.57 -2.25 4.19
CA PRO A 45 0.83 -1.90 4.35
C PRO A 45 1.76 -2.70 3.43
N MET A 46 1.44 -3.96 3.11
CA MET A 46 2.22 -4.74 2.13
C MET A 46 2.13 -4.13 0.73
N LEU A 47 0.94 -3.75 0.26
CA LEU A 47 0.75 -3.07 -1.03
C LEU A 47 1.44 -1.71 -1.05
N ALA A 48 1.34 -0.93 0.03
CA ALA A 48 2.04 0.35 0.15
C ALA A 48 3.56 0.17 0.04
N ARG A 49 4.12 -0.84 0.73
CA ARG A 49 5.56 -1.14 0.66
C ARG A 49 5.97 -1.59 -0.74
N PHE A 50 5.16 -2.42 -1.39
CA PHE A 50 5.39 -2.86 -2.76
C PHE A 50 5.42 -1.67 -3.74
N MET A 51 4.40 -0.80 -3.71
CA MET A 51 4.34 0.39 -4.57
C MET A 51 5.47 1.38 -4.30
N ALA A 52 5.91 1.51 -3.04
CA ALA A 52 7.01 2.41 -2.68
C ALA A 52 8.36 1.96 -3.27
N THR A 53 8.59 0.66 -3.38
CA THR A 53 9.86 0.10 -3.86
C THR A 53 9.87 -0.25 -5.36
N ASP A 54 8.71 -0.29 -6.01
CA ASP A 54 8.59 -0.51 -7.45
C ASP A 54 9.18 0.67 -8.25
N ARG A 55 10.32 0.43 -8.92
CA ARG A 55 11.04 1.45 -9.69
C ARG A 55 10.28 1.90 -10.93
N GLY A 56 9.54 0.98 -11.58
CA GLY A 56 8.72 1.31 -12.75
C GLY A 56 7.60 2.26 -12.39
N PHE A 57 6.91 1.97 -11.28
CA PHE A 57 5.90 2.82 -10.68
C PHE A 57 6.50 4.16 -10.22
N ALA A 58 7.66 4.15 -9.58
CA ALA A 58 8.35 5.37 -9.15
C ALA A 58 8.76 6.27 -10.32
N LYS A 59 9.12 5.71 -11.48
CA LYS A 59 9.42 6.47 -12.70
C LYS A 59 8.13 7.06 -13.30
N ALA A 60 7.06 6.28 -13.40
CA ALA A 60 5.77 6.74 -13.91
C ALA A 60 5.18 7.89 -13.07
N ARG A 61 5.27 7.80 -11.74
CA ARG A 61 4.83 8.87 -10.83
C ARG A 61 5.59 10.18 -11.05
N ARG A 62 6.90 10.13 -11.34
CA ARG A 62 7.70 11.32 -11.65
C ARG A 62 7.35 11.91 -13.02
N ALA A 63 7.14 11.07 -14.03
CA ALA A 63 6.77 11.52 -15.37
C ALA A 63 5.36 12.15 -15.40
N GLY A 64 4.41 11.61 -14.64
CA GLY A 64 3.06 12.17 -14.50
C GLY A 64 2.97 13.35 -13.52
N HIS A 65 4.01 13.61 -12.74
CA HIS A 65 4.16 14.79 -11.88
C HIS A 65 5.14 15.81 -12.49
N ALA A 66 5.21 15.90 -13.83
CA ALA A 66 5.81 17.08 -14.45
C ALA A 66 5.16 18.32 -13.79
N PRO A 67 5.95 19.24 -13.20
CA PRO A 67 5.40 20.35 -12.47
C PRO A 67 4.54 21.15 -13.42
N GLY A 68 3.23 21.22 -13.12
CA GLY A 68 2.33 22.13 -13.81
C GLY A 68 2.94 23.52 -13.76
N GLY A 69 3.05 24.13 -14.94
CA GLY A 69 3.83 25.33 -15.21
C GLY A 69 3.55 26.46 -14.24
N GLY A 70 4.59 26.86 -13.51
CA GLY A 70 4.72 28.23 -13.04
C GLY A 70 5.02 29.14 -14.22
N GLY A 71 4.01 29.38 -15.06
CA GLY A 71 4.01 30.45 -16.06
C GLY A 71 3.51 31.72 -15.39
N GLY A 72 4.37 32.36 -14.60
CA GLY A 72 4.19 33.76 -14.20
C GLY A 72 4.79 34.63 -15.29
N GLU A 73 3.98 35.11 -16.21
CA GLU A 73 4.30 36.17 -17.15
C GLU A 73 3.15 37.19 -17.14
N GLY A 74 3.48 38.46 -16.89
CA GLY A 74 2.58 39.61 -17.03
C GLY A 74 2.30 40.37 -15.74
#